data_AF-A0A973MT18-F1
#
_entry.id   AF-A0A973MT18-F1
#
_cell.length_a   1.000
_cell.length_b   1.000
_cell.length_c   1.000
_cell.angle_alpha   90.00
_cell.angle_beta   90.00
_cell.angle_gamma   90.00
#
_symmetry.space_group_name_H-M   'P 1'
#
loop_
_entity.id
_entity.type
_entity.pdbx_description
1 polymer ?
#
loop_
_entity_poly.entity_id
_entity_poly.type
_entity_poly.pdbx_seq_one_letter_code
_entity_poly.pdbx_strand_id
1 'polypeptide(L)'
;MGAPGFPVAEGEESVRPSGLLDVLGVASVVLDAEGRIVLWSPQAEELFGYPAQEALGQYAARIMVHEQHLDLVVKLFADVMVTGQSWAGAFPIRRKDGSTRLVEFRNMRLLDDHGDVYALGLCADRSTVRRLERDVALSTRMIAQSPIGLAVLDTDLRYVSVNPALERLNGIAAEEHIGRSIGEVLPHLDVEAIEAAARHVLETGRPLVDQKATGWTPADPDEERAWSLSLYRLEDAVGTVLGVAGSVVDITEQHRASVEAEAARRRLQVIADASARIGTTLELDRTARELAAVAVPELADIAAVDLLEAVAAGRRSSLGPTEPAVIRALAVQADGAPEALRAADPPGQVTRYGP
;
A
#
# COMPACT_ATOMS: atom_id res chain seq x y z
N MET A 1 61.51 38.61 14.18
CA MET A 1 60.67 37.56 14.78
C MET A 1 59.24 37.87 14.34
N GLY A 2 58.64 37.28 13.30
CA GLY A 2 58.70 35.90 12.81
C GLY A 2 57.54 35.11 13.44
N ALA A 3 56.28 35.42 13.10
CA ALA A 3 55.34 34.61 12.27
C ALA A 3 54.51 33.60 13.12
N PRO A 4 53.41 32.99 12.64
CA PRO A 4 52.34 33.39 11.69
C PRO A 4 50.93 33.15 12.33
N GLY A 5 49.77 33.60 11.85
CA GLY A 5 49.23 33.58 10.49
C GLY A 5 48.61 32.20 10.18
N PHE A 6 47.42 31.90 10.72
CA PHE A 6 46.69 30.67 10.35
C PHE A 6 46.16 30.79 8.91
N PRO A 7 46.49 29.84 8.02
CA PRO A 7 46.07 29.91 6.64
C PRO A 7 44.63 29.45 6.46
N VAL A 8 43.96 30.14 5.55
CA VAL A 8 42.69 29.81 4.91
C VAL A 8 42.84 28.47 4.20
N ALA A 9 41.92 27.53 4.47
CA ALA A 9 41.83 26.28 3.73
C ALA A 9 41.19 26.57 2.35
N GLU A 10 42.04 26.86 1.37
CA GLU A 10 41.74 26.63 -0.04
C GLU A 10 42.20 25.21 -0.41
N GLY A 11 41.36 24.46 -1.14
CA GLY A 11 41.82 23.28 -1.89
C GLY A 11 41.11 21.96 -1.58
N GLU A 12 39.79 21.89 -1.71
CA GLU A 12 39.20 20.68 -2.29
C GLU A 12 39.03 20.92 -3.79
N GLU A 13 40.12 20.70 -4.54
CA GLU A 13 40.03 20.50 -5.98
C GLU A 13 39.17 19.24 -6.21
N SER A 14 37.89 19.47 -6.46
CA SER A 14 37.02 18.55 -7.15
C SER A 14 37.77 18.05 -8.40
N VAL A 15 38.24 16.81 -8.33
CA VAL A 15 38.85 16.10 -9.45
C VAL A 15 37.79 16.02 -10.54
N ARG A 16 37.87 16.94 -11.51
CA ARG A 16 37.00 16.92 -12.68
C ARG A 16 37.31 15.63 -13.44
N PRO A 17 36.31 14.79 -13.76
CA PRO A 17 36.51 13.59 -14.57
C PRO A 17 37.19 14.00 -15.88
N SER A 18 38.39 13.47 -16.11
CA SER A 18 39.31 13.95 -17.14
C SER A 18 39.11 13.22 -18.47
N GLY A 19 38.20 12.23 -18.52
CA GLY A 19 37.89 11.50 -19.73
C GLY A 19 36.46 10.98 -19.81
N LEU A 20 36.02 10.69 -21.05
CA LEU A 20 34.71 10.10 -21.38
C LEU A 20 34.45 8.77 -20.64
N LEU A 21 35.52 8.04 -20.29
CA LEU A 21 35.47 6.78 -19.55
C LEU A 21 35.19 6.96 -18.06
N ASP A 22 35.63 8.07 -17.47
CA ASP A 22 35.32 8.41 -16.08
C ASP A 22 33.82 8.67 -15.90
N VAL A 23 33.22 9.35 -16.89
CA VAL A 23 31.78 9.64 -16.94
C VAL A 23 30.94 8.36 -17.07
N LEU A 24 31.48 7.33 -17.73
CA LEU A 24 30.78 6.05 -17.93
C LEU A 24 31.01 5.05 -16.78
N GLY A 25 31.81 5.39 -15.76
CA GLY A 25 32.11 4.49 -14.64
C GLY A 25 32.84 3.21 -15.06
N VAL A 26 33.58 3.25 -16.18
CA VAL A 26 34.31 2.09 -16.73
C VAL A 26 35.74 2.13 -16.20
N ALA A 27 36.14 1.07 -15.51
CA ALA A 27 37.52 0.90 -15.07
C ALA A 27 38.43 0.59 -16.26
N SER A 28 39.36 1.48 -16.56
CA SER A 28 40.40 1.27 -17.57
C SER A 28 41.73 0.88 -16.93
N VAL A 29 42.38 -0.12 -17.52
CA VAL A 29 43.71 -0.62 -17.17
C VAL A 29 44.53 -0.71 -18.45
N VAL A 30 45.74 -0.15 -18.49
CA VAL A 30 46.65 -0.33 -19.63
C VAL A 30 47.84 -1.17 -19.18
N LEU A 31 48.20 -2.15 -20.01
CA LEU A 31 49.32 -3.05 -19.78
C LEU A 31 50.40 -2.87 -20.85
N ASP A 32 51.67 -3.00 -20.46
CA ASP A 32 52.80 -3.11 -21.40
C ASP A 32 52.87 -4.49 -22.08
N ALA A 33 53.87 -4.68 -22.96
CA ALA A 33 54.09 -5.93 -23.69
C ALA A 33 54.35 -7.13 -22.76
N GLU A 34 54.91 -6.88 -21.58
CA GLU A 34 55.19 -7.86 -20.56
C GLU A 34 53.97 -8.15 -19.67
N GLY A 35 52.87 -7.40 -19.78
CA GLY A 35 51.66 -7.57 -18.97
C GLY A 35 51.70 -6.85 -17.62
N ARG A 36 52.57 -5.86 -17.46
CA ARG A 36 52.61 -4.98 -16.28
C ARG A 36 51.69 -3.80 -16.45
N ILE A 37 51.10 -3.36 -15.35
CA ILE A 37 50.15 -2.25 -15.34
C ILE A 37 50.91 -0.93 -15.51
N VAL A 38 50.67 -0.22 -16.62
CA VAL A 38 51.20 1.12 -16.88
C VAL A 38 50.17 2.22 -16.65
N LEU A 39 48.89 1.89 -16.68
CA LEU A 39 47.81 2.80 -16.30
C LEU A 39 46.77 2.09 -15.45
N TRP A 40 46.36 2.75 -14.38
CA TRP A 40 45.31 2.30 -13.46
C TRP A 40 44.37 3.46 -13.18
N SER A 41 43.15 3.38 -13.69
CA SER A 41 42.14 4.44 -13.49
C SER A 41 41.61 4.48 -12.06
N PRO A 42 41.04 5.62 -11.60
CA PRO A 42 40.36 5.69 -10.31
C PRO A 42 39.25 4.63 -10.13
N GLN A 43 38.49 4.36 -11.19
CA GLN A 43 37.44 3.34 -11.17
C GLN A 43 38.03 1.92 -11.08
N ALA A 44 39.26 1.70 -11.56
CA ALA A 44 39.97 0.45 -11.31
C ALA A 44 40.41 0.32 -9.84
N GLU A 45 40.80 1.41 -9.18
CA GLU A 45 41.08 1.39 -7.74
C GLU A 45 39.84 0.96 -6.95
N GLU A 46 38.69 1.55 -7.27
CA GLU A 46 37.41 1.17 -6.66
C GLU A 46 37.03 -0.27 -6.98
N LEU A 47 37.17 -0.71 -8.24
CA LEU A 47 36.73 -2.04 -8.66
C LEU A 47 37.57 -3.17 -8.07
N PHE A 48 38.90 -3.02 -8.03
CA PHE A 48 39.81 -4.08 -7.57
C PHE A 48 40.28 -3.88 -6.11
N GLY A 49 40.10 -2.68 -5.55
CA GLY A 49 40.48 -2.34 -4.17
C GLY A 49 41.98 -2.08 -3.97
N TYR A 50 42.74 -1.89 -5.06
CA TYR A 50 44.16 -1.56 -5.01
C TYR A 50 44.36 -0.10 -5.44
N PRO A 51 45.02 0.75 -4.63
CA PRO A 51 45.37 2.10 -5.07
C PRO A 51 46.38 2.03 -6.22
N ALA A 52 46.37 3.00 -7.12
CA ALA A 52 47.24 3.02 -8.31
C ALA A 52 48.72 2.92 -7.92
N GLN A 53 49.14 3.53 -6.81
CA GLN A 53 50.54 3.44 -6.36
C GLN A 53 50.97 2.00 -6.03
N GLU A 54 50.05 1.13 -5.62
CA GLU A 54 50.33 -0.29 -5.38
C GLU A 54 50.18 -1.14 -6.65
N ALA A 55 49.29 -0.75 -7.57
CA ALA A 55 48.98 -1.53 -8.77
C ALA A 55 49.97 -1.27 -9.93
N LEU A 56 50.46 -0.04 -10.08
CA LEU A 56 51.36 0.34 -11.16
C LEU A 56 52.69 -0.46 -11.12
N GLY A 57 53.14 -0.92 -12.28
CA GLY A 57 54.35 -1.73 -12.47
C GLY A 57 54.22 -3.21 -12.06
N GLN A 58 53.11 -3.57 -11.41
CA GLN A 58 52.83 -4.95 -11.03
C GLN A 58 52.26 -5.76 -12.19
N TYR A 59 52.38 -7.08 -12.10
CA TYR A 59 51.84 -8.00 -13.10
C TYR A 59 50.32 -8.13 -12.94
N ALA A 60 49.57 -7.71 -13.95
CA ALA A 60 48.11 -7.58 -13.87
C ALA A 60 47.42 -8.89 -13.47
N ALA A 61 47.82 -10.01 -14.07
CA ALA A 61 47.21 -11.31 -13.77
C ALA A 61 47.37 -11.71 -12.29
N ARG A 62 48.47 -11.34 -11.62
CA ARG A 62 48.70 -11.68 -10.20
C ARG A 62 47.79 -10.92 -9.25
N ILE A 63 47.44 -9.69 -9.60
CA ILE A 63 46.58 -8.83 -8.77
C ILE A 63 45.11 -9.12 -9.07
N MET A 64 44.76 -9.17 -10.35
CA MET A 64 43.37 -9.16 -10.81
C MET A 64 42.74 -10.56 -10.86
N VAL A 65 43.54 -11.64 -10.89
CA VAL A 65 43.05 -12.99 -11.20
C VAL A 65 43.44 -13.98 -10.11
N HIS A 66 42.56 -14.95 -9.83
CA HIS A 66 42.86 -16.05 -8.91
C HIS A 66 43.89 -17.01 -9.53
N GLU A 67 44.75 -17.61 -8.71
CA GLU A 67 45.88 -18.45 -9.17
C GLU A 67 45.45 -19.58 -10.13
N GLN A 68 44.27 -20.16 -9.89
CA GLN A 68 43.67 -21.21 -10.71
C GLN A 68 43.33 -20.80 -12.15
N HIS A 69 43.35 -19.50 -12.44
CA HIS A 69 42.92 -18.93 -13.71
C HIS A 69 44.04 -18.16 -14.43
N LEU A 70 45.24 -18.08 -13.83
CA LEU A 70 46.38 -17.36 -14.38
C LEU A 70 46.76 -17.84 -15.78
N ASP A 71 46.89 -19.16 -15.97
CA ASP A 71 47.32 -19.75 -17.24
C ASP A 71 46.38 -19.41 -18.39
N LEU A 72 45.06 -19.40 -18.12
CA LEU A 72 44.05 -19.04 -19.10
C LEU A 72 44.15 -17.56 -19.48
N VAL A 73 44.29 -16.66 -18.49
CA VAL A 73 44.35 -15.22 -18.75
C VAL A 73 45.64 -14.81 -19.43
N VAL A 74 46.78 -15.42 -19.06
CA VAL A 74 48.07 -15.19 -19.75
C VAL A 74 47.98 -15.63 -21.21
N LYS A 75 47.36 -16.78 -21.49
CA LYS A 75 47.15 -17.22 -22.87
C LYS A 75 46.26 -16.25 -23.66
N LEU A 76 45.14 -15.84 -23.09
CA LEU A 76 44.23 -14.87 -23.73
C LEU A 76 44.91 -13.53 -24.00
N PHE A 77 45.73 -13.05 -23.07
CA PHE A 77 46.53 -11.84 -23.24
C PHE A 77 47.53 -12.00 -24.40
N ALA A 78 48.29 -13.09 -24.43
CA ALA A 78 49.24 -13.37 -25.50
C ALA A 78 48.55 -13.44 -26.88
N ASP A 79 47.38 -14.09 -26.95
CA ASP A 79 46.58 -14.18 -28.18
C ASP A 79 46.13 -12.79 -28.66
N VAL A 80 45.66 -11.91 -27.76
CA VAL A 80 45.28 -10.52 -28.11
C VAL A 80 46.49 -9.72 -28.61
N MET A 81 47.65 -9.87 -27.98
CA MET A 81 48.86 -9.14 -28.36
C MET A 81 49.39 -9.58 -29.72
N VAL A 82 49.43 -10.89 -29.99
CA VAL A 82 49.92 -11.46 -31.26
C VAL A 82 48.93 -11.20 -32.40
N THR A 83 47.65 -11.54 -32.20
CA THR A 83 46.65 -11.48 -33.28
C THR A 83 46.12 -10.07 -33.52
N GLY A 84 46.13 -9.22 -32.49
CA GLY A 84 45.52 -7.89 -32.52
C GLY A 84 44.01 -7.89 -32.49
N GLN A 85 43.37 -9.06 -32.36
CA GLN A 85 41.93 -9.14 -32.22
C GLN A 85 41.53 -8.77 -30.79
N SER A 86 40.51 -7.94 -30.67
CA SER A 86 39.93 -7.62 -29.37
C SER A 86 39.29 -8.85 -28.75
N TRP A 87 39.54 -9.08 -27.47
CA TRP A 87 38.84 -10.11 -26.69
C TRP A 87 37.80 -9.47 -25.78
N ALA A 88 36.64 -10.08 -25.68
CA ALA A 88 35.60 -9.68 -24.74
C ALA A 88 35.00 -10.89 -24.03
N GLY A 89 34.79 -10.78 -22.72
CA GLY A 89 34.25 -11.89 -21.92
C GLY A 89 34.08 -11.52 -20.45
N ALA A 90 33.24 -12.29 -19.76
CA ALA A 90 33.07 -12.15 -18.31
C ALA A 90 34.09 -13.04 -17.59
N PHE A 91 34.81 -12.47 -16.62
CA PHE A 91 35.82 -13.19 -15.86
C PHE A 91 35.73 -12.87 -14.35
N PRO A 92 35.89 -13.88 -13.47
CA PRO A 92 35.96 -13.63 -12.03
C PRO A 92 37.29 -12.96 -11.68
N ILE A 93 37.21 -11.74 -11.15
CA ILE A 93 38.36 -10.99 -10.64
C ILE A 93 38.53 -11.22 -9.15
N ARG A 94 39.77 -11.16 -8.67
CA ARG A 94 40.09 -11.10 -7.24
C ARG A 94 40.32 -9.65 -6.83
N ARG A 95 39.70 -9.25 -5.71
CA ARG A 95 39.94 -7.94 -5.07
C ARG A 95 40.96 -8.06 -3.94
N LYS A 96 41.49 -6.92 -3.48
CA LYS A 96 42.45 -6.85 -2.35
C LYS A 96 41.92 -7.47 -1.06
N ASP A 97 40.62 -7.37 -0.81
CA ASP A 97 39.92 -7.95 0.35
C ASP A 97 39.76 -9.48 0.27
N GLY A 98 40.20 -10.11 -0.81
CA GLY A 98 40.09 -11.56 -1.05
C GLY A 98 38.76 -12.00 -1.65
N SER A 99 37.79 -11.08 -1.83
CA SER A 99 36.53 -11.38 -2.50
C SER A 99 36.70 -11.52 -4.01
N THR A 100 35.80 -12.29 -4.62
CA THR A 100 35.77 -12.51 -6.06
C THR A 100 34.54 -11.85 -6.68
N ARG A 101 34.71 -11.10 -7.77
CA ARG A 101 33.60 -10.44 -8.48
C ARG A 101 33.62 -10.80 -9.96
N LEU A 102 32.47 -11.10 -10.55
CA LEU A 102 32.37 -11.33 -11.99
C LEU A 102 32.32 -9.99 -12.73
N VAL A 103 33.32 -9.71 -13.55
CA VAL A 103 33.46 -8.44 -14.29
C VAL A 103 33.50 -8.72 -15.78
N GLU A 104 32.85 -7.85 -16.56
CA GLU A 104 32.93 -7.92 -18.02
C GLU A 104 34.16 -7.15 -18.49
N PHE A 105 35.05 -7.85 -19.20
CA PHE A 105 36.28 -7.33 -19.73
C PHE A 105 36.19 -7.16 -21.24
N ARG A 106 36.79 -6.09 -21.73
CA ARG A 106 37.13 -5.91 -23.13
C ARG A 106 38.59 -5.50 -23.23
N ASN A 107 39.41 -6.37 -23.83
CA ASN A 107 40.84 -6.16 -24.04
C ASN A 107 41.10 -5.86 -25.51
N MET A 108 41.84 -4.79 -25.78
CA MET A 108 42.20 -4.35 -27.13
C MET A 108 43.68 -4.00 -27.18
N ARG A 109 44.34 -4.32 -28.30
CA ARG A 109 45.72 -3.93 -28.53
C ARG A 109 45.79 -2.48 -29.00
N LEU A 110 46.68 -1.70 -28.38
CA LEU A 110 47.05 -0.35 -28.78
C LEU A 110 48.49 -0.34 -29.28
N LEU A 111 48.78 0.62 -30.15
CA LEU A 111 50.13 0.95 -30.61
C LEU A 111 50.38 2.41 -30.23
N ASP A 112 51.55 2.72 -29.69
CA ASP A 112 51.95 4.11 -29.52
C ASP A 112 52.63 4.67 -30.78
N ASP A 113 52.99 5.95 -30.74
CA ASP A 113 53.65 6.66 -31.85
C ASP A 113 55.08 6.15 -32.12
N HIS A 114 55.63 5.33 -31.23
CA HIS A 114 56.96 4.71 -31.34
C HIS A 114 56.91 3.26 -31.81
N GLY A 115 55.71 2.69 -31.95
CA GLY A 115 55.48 1.31 -32.38
C GLY A 115 55.48 0.30 -31.23
N ASP A 116 55.52 0.75 -29.97
CA ASP A 116 55.40 -0.12 -28.81
C ASP A 116 53.95 -0.58 -28.62
N VAL A 117 53.80 -1.82 -28.18
CA VAL A 117 52.50 -2.50 -28.11
C VAL A 117 52.00 -2.49 -26.68
N TYR A 118 50.76 -2.01 -26.49
CA TYR A 118 50.07 -1.99 -25.21
C TYR A 118 48.75 -2.75 -25.30
N ALA A 119 48.21 -3.17 -24.16
CA ALA A 119 46.84 -3.68 -24.07
C ALA A 119 45.97 -2.77 -23.21
N LEU A 120 44.86 -2.28 -23.74
CA LEU A 120 43.82 -1.59 -22.99
C LEU A 120 42.74 -2.59 -22.57
N GLY A 121 42.61 -2.80 -21.26
CA GLY A 121 41.51 -3.50 -20.62
C GLY A 121 40.47 -2.53 -20.11
N LEU A 122 39.25 -2.62 -20.63
CA LEU A 122 38.07 -1.94 -20.10
C LEU A 122 37.24 -2.94 -19.29
N CYS A 123 36.92 -2.57 -18.06
CA CYS A 123 36.26 -3.42 -17.08
C CYS A 123 34.98 -2.74 -16.61
N ALA A 124 33.85 -3.44 -16.74
CA ALA A 124 32.56 -2.96 -16.27
C ALA A 124 31.97 -3.94 -15.25
N ASP A 125 31.57 -3.40 -14.10
CA ASP A 125 30.89 -4.16 -13.07
C ASP A 125 29.39 -4.32 -13.39
N ARG A 126 28.95 -5.54 -13.69
CA ARG A 126 27.55 -5.84 -14.02
C ARG A 126 26.62 -5.86 -12.81
N SER A 127 27.13 -5.78 -11.58
CA SER A 127 26.33 -6.11 -10.40
C SER A 127 25.42 -4.98 -9.90
N THR A 128 25.75 -3.71 -10.16
CA THR A 128 24.90 -2.56 -9.77
C THR A 128 23.65 -2.49 -10.63
N VAL A 129 23.79 -2.64 -11.96
CA VAL A 129 22.67 -2.63 -12.90
C VAL A 129 21.73 -3.81 -12.67
N ARG A 130 22.26 -5.03 -12.50
CA ARG A 130 21.44 -6.23 -12.25
C ARG A 130 20.71 -6.20 -10.91
N ARG A 131 21.25 -5.51 -9.90
CA ARG A 131 20.59 -5.34 -8.60
C ARG A 131 19.39 -4.40 -8.73
N LEU A 132 19.59 -3.24 -9.37
CA LEU A 132 18.50 -2.30 -9.67
C LEU A 132 17.42 -2.94 -10.56
N GLU A 133 17.80 -3.66 -11.61
CA GLU A 133 16.86 -4.40 -12.47
C GLU A 133 16.05 -5.43 -11.67
N ARG A 134 16.70 -6.15 -10.74
CA ARG A 134 16.00 -7.11 -9.87
C ARG A 134 15.06 -6.42 -8.90
N ASP A 135 15.50 -5.35 -8.25
CA ASP A 135 14.71 -4.64 -7.24
C ASP A 135 13.48 -3.98 -7.89
N VAL A 136 13.65 -3.40 -9.09
CA VAL A 136 12.55 -2.89 -9.91
C VAL A 136 11.63 -4.03 -10.34
N ALA A 137 12.16 -5.14 -10.89
CA ALA A 137 11.35 -6.26 -11.33
C ALA A 137 10.55 -6.91 -10.19
N LEU A 138 11.15 -7.03 -9.00
CA LEU A 138 10.49 -7.54 -7.80
C LEU A 138 9.39 -6.59 -7.34
N SER A 139 9.68 -5.28 -7.27
CA SER A 139 8.69 -4.27 -6.88
C SER A 139 7.51 -4.22 -7.84
N THR A 140 7.78 -4.20 -9.15
CA THR A 140 6.73 -4.23 -10.19
C THR A 140 5.88 -5.49 -10.10
N ARG A 141 6.49 -6.67 -9.87
CA ARG A 141 5.73 -7.91 -9.70
C ARG A 141 4.88 -7.90 -8.43
N MET A 142 5.41 -7.40 -7.31
CA MET A 142 4.65 -7.30 -6.05
C MET A 142 3.43 -6.39 -6.22
N ILE A 143 3.59 -5.23 -6.86
CA ILE A 143 2.47 -4.31 -7.15
C ILE A 143 1.45 -4.96 -8.10
N ALA A 144 1.92 -5.63 -9.16
CA ALA A 144 1.05 -6.23 -10.17
C ALA A 144 0.25 -7.45 -9.65
N GLN A 145 0.85 -8.24 -8.75
CA GLN A 145 0.23 -9.42 -8.16
C GLN A 145 -0.48 -9.17 -6.83
N SER A 146 -0.38 -7.95 -6.29
CA SER A 146 -1.08 -7.56 -5.07
C SER A 146 -2.59 -7.76 -5.22
N PRO A 147 -3.28 -8.37 -4.24
CA PRO A 147 -4.74 -8.41 -4.20
C PRO A 147 -5.34 -7.07 -3.77
N ILE A 148 -4.52 -6.17 -3.21
CA ILE A 148 -4.91 -4.82 -2.79
C ILE A 148 -4.84 -3.89 -4.00
N GLY A 149 -5.91 -3.12 -4.23
CA GLY A 149 -5.93 -2.07 -5.22
C GLY A 149 -4.99 -0.94 -4.81
N LEU A 150 -4.07 -0.56 -5.69
CA LEU A 150 -3.10 0.50 -5.46
C LEU A 150 -3.26 1.57 -6.53
N ALA A 151 -3.26 2.83 -6.10
CA ALA A 151 -3.22 4.00 -6.97
C ALA A 151 -2.14 4.97 -6.51
N VAL A 152 -1.63 5.75 -7.45
CA VAL A 152 -0.92 6.99 -7.18
C VAL A 152 -1.69 8.12 -7.86
N LEU A 153 -1.99 9.15 -7.09
CA LEU A 153 -2.55 10.41 -7.55
C LEU A 153 -1.45 11.48 -7.51
N ASP A 154 -1.44 12.39 -8.48
CA ASP A 154 -0.58 13.58 -8.42
C ASP A 154 -1.08 14.61 -7.38
N THR A 155 -0.41 15.76 -7.31
CA THR A 155 -0.78 16.85 -6.40
C THR A 155 -2.13 17.50 -6.73
N ASP A 156 -2.62 17.32 -7.96
CA ASP A 156 -3.93 17.79 -8.42
C ASP A 156 -5.01 16.70 -8.29
N LEU A 157 -4.70 15.60 -7.58
CA LEU A 157 -5.57 14.45 -7.33
C LEU A 157 -6.00 13.71 -8.61
N ARG A 158 -5.16 13.69 -9.64
CA ARG A 158 -5.37 12.92 -10.87
C ARG A 158 -4.57 11.63 -10.84
N TYR A 159 -5.14 10.55 -11.37
CA TYR A 159 -4.45 9.25 -11.42
C TYR A 159 -3.18 9.31 -12.27
N VAL A 160 -2.05 8.94 -11.66
CA VAL A 160 -0.74 8.77 -12.31
C VAL A 160 -0.46 7.30 -12.59
N SER A 161 -0.92 6.42 -11.70
CA SER A 161 -0.73 4.98 -11.83
C SER A 161 -1.82 4.25 -11.07
N VAL A 162 -2.22 3.09 -11.59
CA VAL A 162 -3.07 2.11 -10.90
C VAL A 162 -2.51 0.72 -11.14
N ASN A 163 -2.72 -0.20 -10.20
CA ASN A 163 -2.36 -1.60 -10.38
C ASN A 163 -3.54 -2.44 -10.92
N PRO A 164 -3.28 -3.66 -11.42
CA PRO A 164 -4.33 -4.54 -11.94
C PRO A 164 -5.43 -4.90 -10.95
N ALA A 165 -5.16 -4.88 -9.65
CA ALA A 165 -6.21 -5.10 -8.66
C ALA A 165 -7.20 -3.94 -8.60
N LEU A 166 -6.72 -2.70 -8.66
CA LEU A 166 -7.61 -1.54 -8.66
C LEU A 166 -8.42 -1.45 -9.97
N GLU A 167 -7.83 -1.80 -11.11
CA GLU A 167 -8.56 -1.93 -12.37
C GLU A 167 -9.77 -2.87 -12.24
N ARG A 168 -9.57 -4.03 -11.60
CA ARG A 168 -10.65 -5.00 -11.36
C ARG A 168 -11.70 -4.50 -10.38
N LEU A 169 -11.28 -3.83 -9.29
CA LEU A 169 -12.20 -3.26 -8.30
C LEU A 169 -13.09 -2.16 -8.89
N ASN A 170 -12.50 -1.32 -9.75
CA ASN A 170 -13.22 -0.22 -10.39
C ASN A 170 -13.96 -0.68 -11.65
N GLY A 171 -13.51 -1.73 -12.31
CA GLY A 171 -14.06 -2.20 -13.60
C GLY A 171 -13.61 -1.32 -14.78
N ILE A 172 -12.51 -0.59 -14.62
CA ILE A 172 -12.00 0.39 -15.58
C ILE A 172 -10.53 0.05 -15.85
N ALA A 173 -10.09 0.12 -17.10
CA ALA A 173 -8.70 -0.12 -17.47
C ALA A 173 -7.77 0.99 -16.95
N ALA A 174 -6.49 0.69 -16.74
CA ALA A 174 -5.51 1.65 -16.23
C ALA A 174 -5.43 2.90 -17.13
N GLU A 175 -5.46 2.71 -18.46
CA GLU A 175 -5.40 3.79 -19.45
C GLU A 175 -6.59 4.76 -19.32
N GLU A 176 -7.73 4.26 -18.87
CA GLU A 176 -8.94 5.05 -18.64
C GLU A 176 -8.96 5.70 -17.25
N HIS A 177 -8.03 5.38 -16.36
CA HIS A 177 -7.82 6.11 -15.11
C HIS A 177 -6.87 7.29 -15.32
N ILE A 178 -5.76 7.08 -16.02
CA ILE A 178 -4.64 8.02 -16.04
C ILE A 178 -5.06 9.42 -16.48
N GLY A 179 -4.67 10.43 -15.71
CA GLY A 179 -4.95 11.85 -15.95
C GLY A 179 -6.36 12.31 -15.51
N ARG A 180 -7.24 11.40 -15.10
CA ARG A 180 -8.59 11.74 -14.62
C ARG A 180 -8.61 11.87 -13.09
N SER A 181 -9.56 12.64 -12.60
CA SER A 181 -9.90 12.78 -11.19
C SER A 181 -10.70 11.57 -10.68
N ILE A 182 -10.80 11.43 -9.36
CA ILE A 182 -11.56 10.36 -8.71
C ILE A 182 -13.03 10.42 -9.15
N GLY A 183 -13.65 11.60 -9.17
CA GLY A 183 -15.06 11.74 -9.56
C GLY A 183 -15.35 11.50 -11.04
N GLU A 184 -14.38 11.73 -11.93
CA GLU A 184 -14.53 11.38 -13.35
C GLU A 184 -14.52 9.86 -13.57
N VAL A 185 -13.82 9.10 -12.72
CA VAL A 185 -13.69 7.64 -12.82
C VAL A 185 -14.78 6.93 -12.01
N LEU A 186 -15.09 7.43 -10.83
CA LEU A 186 -15.99 6.83 -9.84
C LEU A 186 -17.09 7.83 -9.41
N PRO A 187 -18.06 8.14 -10.30
CA PRO A 187 -19.05 9.21 -10.08
C PRO A 187 -20.11 8.89 -9.01
N HIS A 188 -20.19 7.63 -8.56
CA HIS A 188 -21.19 7.17 -7.59
C HIS A 188 -20.64 6.98 -6.17
N LEU A 189 -19.41 7.45 -5.92
CA LEU A 189 -18.82 7.50 -4.59
C LEU A 189 -18.96 8.90 -3.97
N ASP A 190 -18.73 8.99 -2.66
CA ASP A 190 -18.55 10.27 -1.97
C ASP A 190 -17.17 10.87 -2.32
N VAL A 191 -17.09 11.42 -3.53
CA VAL A 191 -15.86 11.98 -4.11
C VAL A 191 -15.35 13.15 -3.26
N GLU A 192 -16.25 13.99 -2.75
CA GLU A 192 -15.89 15.16 -1.93
C GLU A 192 -15.16 14.73 -0.66
N ALA A 193 -15.66 13.71 0.04
CA ALA A 193 -15.01 13.20 1.25
C ALA A 193 -13.63 12.59 0.94
N ILE A 194 -13.51 11.82 -0.15
CA ILE A 194 -12.25 11.18 -0.54
C ILE A 194 -11.21 12.22 -0.96
N GLU A 195 -11.58 13.21 -1.78
CA GLU A 195 -10.67 14.26 -2.21
C GLU A 195 -10.27 15.20 -1.07
N ALA A 196 -11.18 15.50 -0.15
CA ALA A 196 -10.87 16.25 1.06
C ALA A 196 -9.86 15.50 1.93
N ALA A 197 -10.04 14.19 2.11
CA ALA A 197 -9.09 13.34 2.82
C ALA A 197 -7.71 13.32 2.14
N ALA A 198 -7.66 13.14 0.82
CA ALA A 198 -6.41 13.15 0.06
C ALA A 198 -5.67 14.49 0.16
N ARG A 199 -6.40 15.61 0.07
CA ARG A 199 -5.84 16.96 0.23
C ARG A 199 -5.30 17.19 1.65
N HIS A 200 -6.00 16.70 2.67
CA HIS A 200 -5.51 16.75 4.05
C HIS A 200 -4.19 15.97 4.24
N VAL A 201 -4.07 14.80 3.61
CA VAL A 201 -2.84 13.99 3.63
C VAL A 201 -1.69 14.71 2.92
N LEU A 202 -1.96 15.34 1.77
CA LEU A 202 -0.96 16.17 1.05
C LEU A 202 -0.43 17.30 1.94
N GLU A 203 -1.33 18.08 2.53
CA GLU A 203 -1.01 19.26 3.33
C GLU A 203 -0.28 18.90 4.63
N THR A 204 -0.77 17.89 5.36
CA THR A 204 -0.28 17.58 6.71
C THR A 204 0.80 16.50 6.75
N GLY A 205 0.84 15.62 5.74
CA GLY A 205 1.70 14.44 5.71
C GLY A 205 1.26 13.32 6.65
N ARG A 206 0.16 13.51 7.38
CA ARG A 206 -0.38 12.49 8.27
C ARG A 206 -1.14 11.48 7.43
N PRO A 207 -0.77 10.19 7.46
CA PRO A 207 -1.50 9.18 6.70
C PRO A 207 -2.89 8.99 7.29
N LEU A 208 -3.84 8.72 6.40
CA LEU A 208 -5.18 8.28 6.75
C LEU A 208 -5.27 6.80 6.44
N VAL A 209 -5.68 5.98 7.41
CA VAL A 209 -5.60 4.53 7.32
C VAL A 209 -6.94 3.93 7.70
N ASP A 210 -7.33 2.88 6.98
CA ASP A 210 -8.54 2.10 7.20
C ASP A 210 -9.85 2.91 7.25
N GLN A 211 -9.94 3.94 6.41
CA GLN A 211 -11.17 4.70 6.27
C GLN A 211 -12.17 3.91 5.45
N LYS A 212 -13.30 3.59 6.08
CA LYS A 212 -14.37 2.84 5.42
C LYS A 212 -15.17 3.76 4.51
N ALA A 213 -15.47 3.25 3.32
CA ALA A 213 -16.40 3.85 2.36
C ALA A 213 -17.30 2.76 1.79
N THR A 214 -18.54 3.10 1.46
CA THR A 214 -19.46 2.25 0.71
C THR A 214 -19.92 2.95 -0.55
N GLY A 215 -20.38 2.17 -1.53
CA GLY A 215 -20.93 2.71 -2.77
C GLY A 215 -20.85 1.71 -3.91
N TRP A 216 -20.88 2.25 -5.13
CA TRP A 216 -20.94 1.48 -6.37
C TRP A 216 -19.78 1.84 -7.28
N THR A 217 -19.19 0.82 -7.91
CA THR A 217 -18.19 1.00 -8.96
C THR A 217 -18.75 0.50 -10.29
N PRO A 218 -18.17 0.92 -11.42
CA PRO A 218 -18.53 0.37 -12.73
C PRO A 218 -18.35 -1.16 -12.85
N ALA A 219 -17.49 -1.78 -12.03
CA ALA A 219 -17.39 -3.24 -11.96
C ALA A 219 -18.68 -3.91 -11.44
N ASP A 220 -19.34 -3.28 -10.47
CA ASP A 220 -20.53 -3.79 -9.78
C ASP A 220 -21.57 -2.65 -9.63
N PRO A 221 -22.27 -2.25 -10.71
CA PRO A 221 -23.18 -1.11 -10.67
C PRO A 221 -24.48 -1.39 -9.89
N ASP A 222 -24.84 -2.67 -9.71
CA ASP A 222 -26.11 -3.09 -9.10
C ASP A 222 -25.96 -3.50 -7.62
N GLU A 223 -24.74 -3.67 -7.12
CA GLU A 223 -24.46 -4.19 -5.78
C GLU A 223 -23.63 -3.19 -4.98
N GLU A 224 -24.12 -2.76 -3.82
CA GLU A 224 -23.32 -1.90 -2.93
C GLU A 224 -22.17 -2.71 -2.33
N ARG A 225 -20.97 -2.16 -2.48
CA ARG A 225 -19.71 -2.71 -1.99
C ARG A 225 -19.16 -1.83 -0.86
N ALA A 226 -18.27 -2.40 -0.06
CA ALA A 226 -17.58 -1.69 1.01
C ALA A 226 -16.06 -1.82 0.87
N TRP A 227 -15.35 -0.71 1.02
CA TRP A 227 -13.89 -0.67 0.92
C TRP A 227 -13.24 -0.04 2.14
N SER A 228 -12.02 -0.49 2.43
CA SER A 228 -11.08 0.16 3.34
C SER A 228 -10.07 0.95 2.51
N LEU A 229 -10.10 2.27 2.62
CA LEU A 229 -9.22 3.20 1.94
C LEU A 229 -8.11 3.67 2.89
N SER A 230 -6.86 3.57 2.45
CA SER A 230 -5.73 4.21 3.12
C SER A 230 -4.97 5.12 2.15
N LEU A 231 -4.60 6.31 2.62
CA LEU A 231 -3.96 7.36 1.84
C LEU A 231 -2.65 7.78 2.52
N TYR A 232 -1.57 7.83 1.74
CA TYR A 232 -0.23 8.17 2.18
C TYR A 232 0.35 9.26 1.28
N ARG A 233 1.04 10.24 1.86
CA ARG A 233 1.78 11.22 1.06
C ARG A 233 2.99 10.56 0.43
N LEU A 234 3.17 10.75 -0.87
CA LEU A 234 4.32 10.25 -1.62
C LEU A 234 5.34 11.37 -1.79
N GLU A 235 6.59 11.11 -1.40
CA GLU A 235 7.70 12.05 -1.48
C GLU A 235 8.89 11.42 -2.21
N ASP A 236 9.68 12.24 -2.92
CA ASP A 236 10.95 11.80 -3.49
C ASP A 236 12.06 11.73 -2.43
N ALA A 237 13.25 11.27 -2.83
CA ALA A 237 14.40 11.12 -1.93
C ALA A 237 14.92 12.45 -1.34
N VAL A 238 14.49 13.59 -1.88
CA VAL A 238 14.89 14.94 -1.48
C VAL A 238 13.78 15.63 -0.67
N GLY A 239 12.64 14.96 -0.45
CA GLY A 239 11.48 15.46 0.30
C GLY A 239 10.48 16.27 -0.53
N THR A 240 10.58 16.25 -1.86
CA THR A 240 9.58 16.88 -2.73
C THR A 240 8.31 16.03 -2.74
N VAL A 241 7.16 16.65 -2.47
CA VAL A 241 5.87 15.96 -2.53
C VAL A 241 5.53 15.65 -3.99
N LEU A 242 5.36 14.36 -4.29
CA LEU A 242 5.00 13.85 -5.61
C LEU A 242 3.48 13.66 -5.76
N GLY A 243 2.76 13.45 -4.65
CA GLY A 243 1.32 13.22 -4.66
C GLY A 243 0.83 12.35 -3.50
N VAL A 244 -0.22 11.57 -3.75
CA VAL A 244 -0.84 10.64 -2.77
C VAL A 244 -0.84 9.22 -3.30
N ALA A 245 -0.30 8.29 -2.54
CA ALA A 245 -0.51 6.87 -2.76
C ALA A 245 -1.76 6.41 -2.02
N GLY A 246 -2.67 5.72 -2.72
CA GLY A 246 -3.87 5.13 -2.16
C GLY A 246 -3.81 3.61 -2.19
N SER A 247 -4.25 2.96 -1.12
CA SER A 247 -4.56 1.54 -1.10
C SER A 247 -6.03 1.30 -0.82
N VAL A 248 -6.62 0.36 -1.53
CA VAL A 248 -8.05 0.03 -1.51
C VAL A 248 -8.18 -1.47 -1.29
N VAL A 249 -8.83 -1.85 -0.20
CA VAL A 249 -9.14 -3.23 0.14
C VAL A 249 -10.64 -3.41 0.10
N ASP A 250 -11.13 -4.40 -0.66
CA ASP A 250 -12.53 -4.81 -0.58
C ASP A 250 -12.78 -5.50 0.76
N ILE A 251 -13.68 -4.92 1.56
CA ILE A 251 -14.10 -5.43 2.86
C ILE A 251 -15.59 -5.75 2.86
N THR A 252 -16.21 -5.96 1.70
CA THR A 252 -17.66 -6.15 1.56
C THR A 252 -18.16 -7.32 2.40
N GLU A 253 -17.51 -8.49 2.33
CA GLU A 253 -17.90 -9.66 3.12
C GLU A 253 -17.77 -9.38 4.64
N GLN A 254 -16.66 -8.77 5.05
CA GLN A 254 -16.42 -8.41 6.46
C GLN A 254 -17.44 -7.38 6.95
N HIS A 255 -17.77 -6.39 6.12
CA HIS A 255 -18.75 -5.37 6.44
C HIS A 255 -20.15 -5.98 6.61
N ARG A 256 -20.58 -6.83 5.68
CA ARG A 256 -21.88 -7.54 5.76
C ARG A 256 -21.97 -8.42 6.99
N ALA A 257 -20.95 -9.23 7.25
CA ALA A 257 -20.89 -10.07 8.45
C ALA A 257 -20.96 -9.23 9.74
N SER A 258 -20.30 -8.07 9.77
CA SER A 258 -20.35 -7.15 10.91
C SER A 258 -21.75 -6.56 11.12
N VAL A 259 -22.42 -6.15 10.04
CA VAL A 259 -23.78 -5.58 10.12
C VAL A 259 -24.79 -6.64 10.57
N GLU A 260 -24.72 -7.85 10.02
CA GLU A 260 -25.57 -8.97 10.42
C GLU A 260 -25.35 -9.37 11.88
N ALA A 261 -24.08 -9.45 12.33
CA ALA A 261 -23.74 -9.77 13.70
C ALA A 261 -24.27 -8.71 14.67
N GLU A 262 -24.17 -7.42 14.34
CA GLU A 262 -24.67 -6.33 15.17
C GLU A 262 -26.21 -6.35 15.24
N ALA A 263 -26.89 -6.60 14.13
CA ALA A 263 -28.34 -6.77 14.09
C ALA A 263 -28.80 -7.98 14.93
N ALA A 264 -28.11 -9.12 14.81
CA ALA A 264 -28.41 -10.31 15.60
C ALA A 264 -28.19 -10.08 17.10
N ARG A 265 -27.10 -9.40 17.46
CA ARG A 265 -26.78 -9.02 18.84
C ARG A 265 -27.87 -8.10 19.41
N ARG A 266 -28.29 -7.07 18.68
CA ARG A 266 -29.37 -6.17 19.09
C ARG A 266 -30.67 -6.93 19.32
N ARG A 267 -31.03 -7.84 18.40
CA ARG A 267 -32.23 -8.70 18.57
C ARG A 267 -32.16 -9.57 19.83
N LEU A 268 -31.01 -10.16 20.13
CA LEU A 268 -30.83 -10.96 21.34
C LEU A 268 -30.92 -10.12 22.61
N GLN A 269 -30.41 -8.89 22.60
CA GLN A 269 -30.54 -7.95 23.73
C GLN A 269 -32.01 -7.64 24.03
N VAL A 270 -32.82 -7.33 23.01
CA VAL A 270 -34.27 -7.10 23.18
C VAL A 270 -34.97 -8.33 23.79
N ILE A 271 -34.64 -9.54 23.32
CA ILE A 271 -35.20 -10.78 23.87
C ILE A 271 -34.78 -11.00 25.33
N ALA A 272 -33.52 -10.75 25.66
CA ALA A 272 -33.01 -10.88 27.02
C ALA A 272 -33.68 -9.87 27.97
N ASP A 273 -33.80 -8.61 27.56
CA ASP A 273 -34.46 -7.55 28.34
C ASP A 273 -35.95 -7.82 28.53
N ALA A 274 -36.64 -8.30 27.48
CA ALA A 274 -38.02 -8.77 27.56
C ALA A 274 -38.17 -9.87 28.62
N SER A 275 -37.31 -10.90 28.56
CA SER A 275 -37.35 -12.06 29.46
C SER A 275 -37.05 -11.69 30.92
N ALA A 276 -36.18 -10.70 31.13
CA ALA A 276 -35.78 -10.28 32.47
C ALA A 276 -36.80 -9.35 33.14
N ARG A 277 -37.59 -8.59 32.37
CA ARG A 277 -38.51 -7.57 32.89
C ARG A 277 -39.95 -8.05 32.93
N ILE A 278 -40.45 -8.59 31.82
CA ILE A 278 -41.87 -8.86 31.62
C ILE A 278 -42.31 -10.06 32.47
N GLY A 279 -43.40 -9.89 33.22
CA GLY A 279 -44.03 -11.00 33.94
C GLY A 279 -43.28 -11.43 35.21
N THR A 280 -42.39 -10.59 35.72
CA THR A 280 -41.71 -10.79 37.01
C THR A 280 -42.64 -10.59 38.22
N THR A 281 -43.85 -10.06 37.99
CA THR A 281 -44.89 -9.84 39.00
C THR A 281 -46.23 -10.38 38.51
N LEU A 282 -47.19 -10.55 39.43
CA LEU A 282 -48.57 -10.93 39.10
C LEU A 282 -49.47 -9.72 38.79
N GLU A 283 -48.91 -8.50 38.74
CA GLU A 283 -49.64 -7.28 38.43
C GLU A 283 -49.79 -7.12 36.91
N LEU A 284 -51.03 -7.26 36.41
CA LEU A 284 -51.34 -7.18 34.98
C LEU A 284 -50.99 -5.81 34.39
N ASP A 285 -51.31 -4.71 35.09
CA ASP A 285 -50.99 -3.35 34.65
C ASP A 285 -49.48 -3.11 34.56
N ARG A 286 -48.71 -3.74 35.44
CA ARG A 286 -47.25 -3.65 35.44
C ARG A 286 -46.66 -4.44 34.28
N THR A 287 -47.13 -5.69 34.10
CA THR A 287 -46.70 -6.54 32.99
C THR A 287 -47.02 -5.91 31.64
N ALA A 288 -48.20 -5.30 31.49
CA ALA A 288 -48.60 -4.59 30.27
C ALA A 288 -47.69 -3.38 29.99
N ARG A 289 -47.35 -2.59 31.00
CA ARG A 289 -46.42 -1.46 30.87
C ARG A 289 -45.00 -1.93 30.53
N GLU A 290 -44.52 -2.99 31.16
CA GLU A 290 -43.21 -3.58 30.87
C GLU A 290 -43.13 -4.10 29.42
N LEU A 291 -44.20 -4.74 28.93
CA LEU A 291 -44.30 -5.19 27.54
C LEU A 291 -44.27 -4.00 26.55
N ALA A 292 -45.09 -2.98 26.78
CA ALA A 292 -45.11 -1.79 25.92
C ALA A 292 -43.76 -1.05 25.92
N ALA A 293 -43.10 -0.99 27.08
CA ALA A 293 -41.79 -0.34 27.25
C ALA A 293 -40.61 -1.16 26.70
N VAL A 294 -40.77 -2.44 26.40
CA VAL A 294 -39.76 -3.25 25.69
C VAL A 294 -40.00 -3.23 24.18
N ALA A 295 -41.27 -3.15 23.75
CA ALA A 295 -41.62 -3.02 22.35
C ALA A 295 -41.20 -1.67 21.75
N VAL A 296 -41.21 -0.60 22.55
CA VAL A 296 -40.84 0.75 22.11
C VAL A 296 -39.50 1.16 22.73
N PRO A 297 -38.50 1.63 21.96
CA PRO A 297 -38.57 1.95 20.52
C PRO A 297 -38.16 0.82 19.56
N GLU A 298 -37.60 -0.27 20.08
CA GLU A 298 -36.83 -1.23 19.27
C GLU A 298 -37.67 -2.02 18.24
N LEU A 299 -38.97 -2.23 18.49
CA LEU A 299 -39.88 -2.99 17.61
C LEU A 299 -40.96 -2.14 16.96
N ALA A 300 -41.33 -1.00 17.57
CA ALA A 300 -42.37 -0.12 17.06
C ALA A 300 -42.24 1.30 17.62
N ASP A 301 -42.78 2.26 16.88
CA ASP A 301 -42.91 3.66 17.31
C ASP A 301 -44.02 3.84 18.36
N ILE A 302 -45.01 2.94 18.38
CA ILE A 302 -46.11 2.91 19.35
C ILE A 302 -46.50 1.47 19.69
N ALA A 303 -46.77 1.20 20.97
CA ALA A 303 -47.33 -0.06 21.44
C ALA A 303 -48.49 0.20 22.40
N ALA A 304 -49.63 -0.44 22.16
CA ALA A 304 -50.79 -0.47 23.06
C ALA A 304 -51.06 -1.91 23.51
N VAL A 305 -51.37 -2.10 24.78
CA VAL A 305 -51.67 -3.40 25.39
C VAL A 305 -53.06 -3.35 25.98
N ASP A 306 -53.95 -4.13 25.37
CA ASP A 306 -55.37 -4.16 25.67
C ASP A 306 -55.78 -5.58 26.11
N LEU A 307 -56.55 -5.68 27.19
CA LEU A 307 -57.08 -6.96 27.67
C LEU A 307 -58.61 -6.91 27.76
N LEU A 308 -59.25 -8.06 27.60
CA LEU A 308 -60.66 -8.20 27.90
C LEU A 308 -60.93 -7.81 29.37
N GLU A 309 -61.98 -7.04 29.61
CA GLU A 309 -62.34 -6.55 30.96
C GLU A 309 -62.57 -7.71 31.94
N ALA A 310 -63.10 -8.84 31.46
CA ALA A 310 -63.23 -10.05 32.25
C ALA A 310 -61.86 -10.58 32.73
N VAL A 311 -60.86 -10.58 31.85
CA VAL A 311 -59.49 -11.05 32.14
C VAL A 311 -58.75 -10.08 33.04
N ALA A 312 -58.86 -8.77 32.79
CA ALA A 312 -58.31 -7.73 33.66
C ALA A 312 -58.86 -7.83 35.10
N ALA A 313 -60.12 -8.26 35.26
CA ALA A 313 -60.75 -8.52 36.54
C ALA A 313 -60.51 -9.93 37.12
N GLY A 314 -59.57 -10.71 36.56
CA GLY A 314 -59.18 -12.04 37.04
C GLY A 314 -60.18 -13.16 36.73
N ARG A 315 -61.17 -12.93 35.85
CA ARG A 315 -62.14 -13.94 35.42
C ARG A 315 -61.70 -14.59 34.12
N ARG A 316 -62.03 -15.87 33.94
CA ARG A 316 -61.89 -16.54 32.63
C ARG A 316 -62.92 -15.94 31.66
N SER A 317 -62.49 -15.66 30.44
CA SER A 317 -63.38 -15.24 29.35
C SER A 317 -63.69 -16.43 28.44
N SER A 318 -64.94 -16.52 27.97
CA SER A 318 -65.41 -17.48 26.97
C SER A 318 -66.20 -16.73 25.88
N LEU A 319 -65.67 -15.58 25.45
CA LEU A 319 -66.32 -14.69 24.50
C LEU A 319 -66.65 -15.45 23.20
N GLY A 320 -67.94 -15.51 22.86
CA GLY A 320 -68.41 -16.16 21.64
C GLY A 320 -68.24 -15.28 20.38
N PRO A 321 -68.31 -15.86 19.16
CA PRO A 321 -68.11 -15.12 17.91
C PRO A 321 -69.12 -13.98 17.66
N THR A 322 -70.26 -13.99 18.36
CA THR A 322 -71.35 -13.01 18.20
C THR A 322 -71.54 -12.12 19.44
N GLU A 323 -70.64 -12.21 20.42
CA GLU A 323 -70.70 -11.43 21.65
C GLU A 323 -69.80 -10.18 21.54
N PRO A 324 -70.28 -9.01 21.97
CA PRO A 324 -69.47 -7.78 21.93
C PRO A 324 -68.29 -7.87 22.91
N ALA A 325 -67.09 -7.54 22.44
CA ALA A 325 -65.89 -7.53 23.24
C ALA A 325 -65.80 -6.25 24.08
N VAL A 326 -65.68 -6.39 25.39
CA VAL A 326 -65.39 -5.29 26.31
C VAL A 326 -63.91 -5.36 26.67
N ILE A 327 -63.16 -4.35 26.25
CA ILE A 327 -61.70 -4.30 26.34
C ILE A 327 -61.29 -3.14 27.23
N ARG A 328 -60.28 -3.35 28.07
CA ARG A 328 -59.62 -2.33 28.87
C ARG A 328 -58.21 -2.11 28.35
N ALA A 329 -57.85 -0.85 28.10
CA ALA A 329 -56.49 -0.46 27.82
C ALA A 329 -55.66 -0.52 29.10
N LEU A 330 -54.52 -1.23 29.07
CA LEU A 330 -53.64 -1.39 30.24
C LEU A 330 -52.34 -0.58 30.11
N ALA A 331 -51.81 -0.45 28.91
CA ALA A 331 -50.61 0.34 28.68
C ALA A 331 -50.60 0.89 27.26
N VAL A 332 -50.07 2.10 27.10
CA VAL A 332 -49.72 2.69 25.80
C VAL A 332 -48.36 3.36 25.96
N GLN A 333 -47.47 3.12 25.02
CA GLN A 333 -46.12 3.71 24.96
C GLN A 333 -45.88 4.19 23.53
N ALA A 334 -45.22 5.34 23.36
CA ALA A 334 -44.79 5.84 22.05
C ALA A 334 -43.38 6.43 22.15
N ASP A 335 -42.60 6.34 21.08
CA ASP A 335 -41.28 6.98 20.97
C ASP A 335 -41.39 8.30 20.20
N GLY A 336 -40.92 9.38 20.81
CA GLY A 336 -40.80 10.70 20.16
C GLY A 336 -42.08 11.38 19.63
N ALA A 337 -43.25 10.71 19.64
CA ALA A 337 -44.48 11.19 18.99
C ALA A 337 -45.71 11.11 19.93
N PRO A 338 -45.89 12.10 20.84
CA PRO A 338 -47.03 12.11 21.77
C PRO A 338 -48.40 12.23 21.08
N GLU A 339 -48.45 12.67 19.83
CA GLU A 339 -49.68 12.67 19.03
C GLU A 339 -50.13 11.27 18.65
N ALA A 340 -49.19 10.33 18.47
CA ALA A 340 -49.50 8.94 18.16
C ALA A 340 -50.26 8.26 19.31
N LEU A 341 -50.04 8.70 20.56
CA LEU A 341 -50.79 8.21 21.73
C LEU A 341 -52.31 8.46 21.62
N ARG A 342 -52.75 9.44 20.81
CA ARG A 342 -54.19 9.70 20.58
C ARG A 342 -54.86 8.65 19.70
N ALA A 343 -54.08 7.82 19.00
CA ALA A 343 -54.59 6.72 18.19
C ALA A 343 -54.96 5.48 19.03
N ALA A 344 -54.60 5.45 20.31
CA ALA A 344 -54.90 4.36 21.24
C ALA A 344 -55.75 4.86 22.42
N ASP A 345 -56.51 3.94 23.02
CA ASP A 345 -57.28 4.22 24.23
C ASP A 345 -56.32 4.47 25.42
N PRO A 346 -56.52 5.52 26.24
CA PRO A 346 -55.67 5.79 27.39
C PRO A 346 -55.77 4.66 28.43
N PRO A 347 -54.66 4.35 29.14
CA PRO A 347 -54.67 3.32 30.19
C PRO A 347 -55.79 3.51 31.21
N GLY A 348 -56.54 2.44 31.47
CA GLY A 348 -57.72 2.41 32.34
C GLY A 348 -59.05 2.62 31.62
N GLN A 349 -59.06 3.10 30.37
CA GLN A 349 -60.28 3.25 29.58
C GLN A 349 -60.86 1.89 29.18
N VAL A 350 -62.19 1.79 29.21
CA VAL A 350 -62.94 0.60 28.81
C VAL A 350 -63.76 0.92 27.57
N THR A 351 -63.52 0.17 26.50
CA THR A 351 -64.16 0.36 25.19
C THR A 351 -64.92 -0.91 24.81
N ARG A 352 -66.11 -0.74 24.22
CA ARG A 352 -66.97 -1.84 23.77
C ARG A 352 -66.96 -1.92 22.26
N TYR A 353 -66.52 -3.06 21.74
CA TYR A 353 -66.52 -3.37 20.32
C TYR A 353 -67.72 -4.26 19.98
N GLY A 354 -68.42 -3.95 18.89
CA GLY A 354 -69.53 -4.76 18.38
C GLY A 354 -69.05 -6.07 17.77
N PRO A 355 -69.96 -7.05 17.59
CA PRO A 355 -69.67 -8.31 16.89
C PRO A 355 -69.44 -8.11 15.39
#